data_AF-A0A7Y9FHC8-F1
#
_entry.id   AF-A0A7Y9FHC8-F1
#
_cell.length_a   1.000
_cell.length_b   1.000
_cell.length_c   1.000
_cell.angle_alpha   90.00
_cell.angle_beta   90.00
_cell.angle_gamma   90.00
#
_symmetry.space_group_name_H-M   'P 1'
#
loop_
_entity.id
_entity.type
_entity.pdbx_description
1 polymer ?
#
loop_
_entity_poly.entity_id
_entity_poly.type
_entity_poly.pdbx_seq_one_letter_code
_entity_poly.pdbx_strand_id
1 'polypeptide(L)'
;MGFWSKLFGKSVDVTAPVATASPARPVVVVAFRELTKPDPLRGFSPDRGYAYIWPFSQEPQVGQWAVAPGTDGPATVIVGAIGLPSSARGMELKQLSQLIAPEAVQRARDEAAAAVSAPVRGWNDNLREVERGQAWGPVEVDDEHNHRDQVARIFHSLGYTEGGITFQKARLLPEARDRVRVEVLGEAVGYVGSDHASMVSNSVARIGQGNVAVIGARIWATAEDGTWRSRVTLEHGASGRERDHRAERLAAERHEQEQAEKAEARQTRERERAAKQERESAARAAGSFDDEHWSTRKTLIAQLKKEGRSAEAVTLLERCVTAAEAEAGIRGGVPEQWPTTQLGMILRANKDSTAELALLERYAAACGDGPLPDRIAAHLERARGSR
;
A
#
# COMPACT_ATOMS: atom_id res chain seq x y z
N MET A 1 38.97 -38.64 68.23
CA MET A 1 38.57 -40.07 68.20
C MET A 1 37.74 -40.26 66.93
N GLY A 2 37.96 -41.14 65.96
CA GLY A 2 38.98 -42.15 65.64
C GLY A 2 39.08 -42.19 64.09
N PHE A 3 40.27 -42.41 63.52
CA PHE A 3 40.89 -43.69 63.15
C PHE A 3 40.40 -44.30 61.82
N TRP A 4 41.28 -44.22 60.78
CA TRP A 4 41.60 -45.17 59.68
C TRP A 4 40.44 -45.71 58.80
N SER A 5 40.54 -45.92 57.48
CA SER A 5 41.66 -46.46 56.70
C SER A 5 41.45 -46.28 55.19
N LYS A 6 42.55 -46.29 54.44
CA LYS A 6 42.66 -46.38 52.97
C LYS A 6 42.15 -47.72 52.45
N LEU A 7 41.62 -47.75 51.23
CA LEU A 7 41.89 -48.83 50.25
C LEU A 7 41.59 -48.37 48.82
N PHE A 8 42.55 -48.67 47.94
CA PHE A 8 42.62 -48.31 46.53
C PHE A 8 41.60 -49.06 45.66
N GLY A 9 41.06 -48.40 44.64
CA GLY A 9 40.40 -49.01 43.49
C GLY A 9 40.84 -48.30 42.20
N LYS A 10 41.49 -49.03 41.29
CA LYS A 10 41.98 -48.58 39.98
C LYS A 10 40.87 -47.95 39.12
N SER A 11 41.09 -46.73 38.64
CA SER A 11 40.32 -46.14 37.54
C SER A 11 40.69 -46.83 36.23
N VAL A 12 39.70 -47.41 35.54
CA VAL A 12 39.82 -47.82 34.14
C VAL A 12 38.94 -46.86 33.35
N ASP A 13 39.56 -45.82 32.79
CA ASP A 13 38.91 -44.92 31.84
C ASP A 13 38.67 -45.68 30.52
N VAL A 14 37.45 -46.21 30.37
CA VAL A 14 36.94 -46.66 29.07
C VAL A 14 36.30 -45.46 28.39
N THR A 15 37.11 -44.69 27.66
CA THR A 15 36.60 -43.62 26.79
C THR A 15 35.89 -44.27 25.61
N ALA A 16 34.58 -44.45 25.71
CA ALA A 16 33.75 -44.83 24.57
C ALA A 16 33.85 -43.72 23.49
N PRO A 17 34.03 -44.08 22.20
CA PRO A 17 34.01 -43.09 21.13
C PRO A 17 32.65 -42.40 21.12
N VAL A 18 32.64 -41.10 21.39
CA VAL A 18 31.48 -40.24 21.21
C VAL A 18 31.10 -40.32 19.74
N ALA A 19 30.00 -41.00 19.43
CA ALA A 19 29.41 -40.98 18.11
C ALA A 19 29.10 -39.52 17.77
N THR A 20 29.94 -38.92 16.92
CA THR A 20 29.70 -37.59 16.37
C THR A 20 28.37 -37.65 15.64
N ALA A 21 27.33 -37.06 16.24
CA ALA A 21 26.02 -36.96 15.62
C ALA A 21 26.21 -36.34 14.24
N SER A 22 25.79 -37.05 13.19
CA SER A 22 25.77 -36.50 11.84
C SER A 22 25.04 -35.16 11.90
N PRO A 23 25.64 -34.07 11.39
CA PRO A 23 25.01 -32.76 11.45
C PRO A 23 23.61 -32.87 10.84
N ALA A 24 22.61 -32.38 11.58
CA ALA A 24 21.23 -32.38 11.11
C ALA A 24 21.18 -31.65 9.77
N ARG A 25 20.76 -32.36 8.71
CA ARG A 25 20.67 -31.78 7.37
C ARG A 25 19.62 -30.67 7.39
N PRO A 26 19.91 -29.48 6.82
CA PRO A 26 18.96 -28.39 6.82
C PRO A 26 17.68 -28.75 6.05
N VAL A 27 16.56 -28.19 6.48
CA VAL A 27 15.26 -28.31 5.81
C VAL A 27 14.93 -26.97 5.15
N VAL A 28 14.42 -27.01 3.94
CA VAL A 28 13.96 -25.83 3.19
C VAL A 28 12.51 -25.99 2.81
N VAL A 29 11.80 -24.86 2.71
CA VAL A 29 10.47 -24.78 2.13
C VAL A 29 10.59 -24.19 0.73
N VAL A 30 10.08 -24.91 -0.26
CA VAL A 30 10.22 -24.58 -1.68
C VAL A 30 8.88 -24.31 -2.35
N ALA A 31 8.94 -23.59 -3.46
CA ALA A 31 7.84 -23.39 -4.39
C ALA A 31 8.17 -23.98 -5.75
N PHE A 32 7.27 -24.76 -6.34
CA PHE A 32 7.39 -25.24 -7.72
C PHE A 32 7.17 -24.09 -8.70
N ARG A 33 8.17 -23.83 -9.54
CA ARG A 33 8.20 -22.69 -10.45
C ARG A 33 8.97 -23.04 -11.71
N GLU A 34 8.59 -22.46 -12.84
CA GLU A 34 9.38 -22.50 -14.07
C GLU A 34 10.54 -21.51 -13.98
N LEU A 35 11.70 -21.87 -14.53
CA LEU A 35 12.91 -21.03 -14.53
C LEU A 35 12.69 -19.66 -15.19
N THR A 36 11.80 -19.63 -16.17
CA THR A 36 11.43 -18.46 -16.97
C THR A 36 10.52 -17.48 -16.23
N LYS A 37 9.96 -17.87 -15.08
CA LYS A 37 8.98 -17.03 -14.37
C LYS A 37 9.64 -15.76 -13.80
N PRO A 38 9.10 -14.56 -14.11
CA PRO A 38 9.52 -13.33 -13.44
C PRO A 38 9.01 -13.31 -11.99
N ASP A 39 9.87 -12.89 -11.06
CA ASP A 39 9.60 -12.87 -9.62
C ASP A 39 9.01 -14.20 -9.08
N PRO A 40 9.81 -15.28 -9.06
CA PRO A 40 9.35 -16.63 -8.75
C PRO A 40 8.79 -16.80 -7.31
N LEU A 41 9.10 -15.88 -6.40
CA LEU A 41 8.61 -15.89 -5.02
C LEU A 41 7.39 -14.98 -4.80
N ARG A 42 6.90 -14.28 -5.83
CA ARG A 42 5.67 -13.49 -5.71
C ARG A 42 4.51 -14.35 -5.23
N GLY A 43 3.89 -13.94 -4.12
CA GLY A 43 2.77 -14.65 -3.49
C GLY A 43 3.15 -15.97 -2.81
N PHE A 44 4.45 -16.26 -2.62
CA PHE A 44 4.88 -17.40 -1.82
C PHE A 44 4.56 -17.19 -0.32
N SER A 45 4.10 -18.26 0.34
CA SER A 45 3.87 -18.30 1.78
C SER A 45 4.63 -19.50 2.37
N PRO A 46 5.49 -19.31 3.38
CA PRO A 46 6.22 -20.41 4.01
C PRO A 46 5.32 -21.53 4.56
N ASP A 47 4.11 -21.20 5.00
CA ASP A 47 3.18 -22.19 5.57
C ASP A 47 2.50 -23.07 4.52
N ARG A 48 2.49 -22.63 3.25
CA ARG A 48 1.87 -23.33 2.12
C ARG A 48 2.88 -23.98 1.17
N GLY A 49 4.17 -23.81 1.41
CA GLY A 49 5.21 -24.40 0.58
C GLY A 49 5.50 -25.85 0.94
N TYR A 50 6.29 -26.52 0.09
CA TYR A 50 6.64 -27.93 0.29
C TYR A 50 7.99 -28.03 1.00
N ALA A 51 8.09 -28.87 2.03
CA ALA A 51 9.34 -29.06 2.77
C ALA A 51 10.22 -30.16 2.15
N TYR A 52 11.51 -29.86 1.98
CA TYR A 52 12.52 -30.81 1.49
C TYR A 52 13.78 -30.76 2.34
N ILE A 53 14.47 -31.90 2.43
CA ILE A 53 15.82 -31.97 2.97
C ILE A 53 16.78 -31.38 1.94
N TRP A 54 17.68 -30.52 2.40
CA TRP A 54 18.76 -29.95 1.61
C TRP A 54 20.02 -30.82 1.74
N PRO A 55 20.39 -31.62 0.70
CA PRO A 55 21.50 -32.56 0.81
C PRO A 55 22.83 -31.98 0.33
N PHE A 56 22.85 -30.74 -0.14
CA PHE A 56 24.04 -30.12 -0.72
C PHE A 56 24.98 -29.60 0.37
N SER A 57 26.28 -29.55 0.07
CA SER A 57 27.32 -29.09 1.02
C SER A 57 27.27 -27.60 1.30
N GLN A 58 26.72 -26.82 0.37
CA GLN A 58 26.49 -25.39 0.53
C GLN A 58 25.28 -25.11 1.44
N GLU A 59 25.31 -24.02 2.19
CA GLU A 59 24.16 -23.59 3.00
C GLU A 59 23.01 -23.14 2.08
N PRO A 60 21.75 -23.53 2.37
CA PRO A 60 20.61 -23.09 1.58
C PRO A 60 20.41 -21.59 1.71
N GLN A 61 20.02 -20.93 0.62
CA GLN A 61 19.64 -19.51 0.62
C GLN A 61 18.27 -19.33 -0.03
N VAL A 62 17.47 -18.40 0.49
CA VAL A 62 16.21 -18.00 -0.14
C VAL A 62 16.50 -17.46 -1.55
N GLY A 63 15.74 -17.93 -2.54
CA GLY A 63 15.94 -17.62 -3.95
C GLY A 63 16.81 -18.63 -4.71
N GLN A 64 17.44 -19.59 -4.04
CA GLN A 64 18.20 -20.64 -4.73
C GLN A 64 17.27 -21.62 -5.45
N TRP A 65 17.69 -22.02 -6.65
CA TRP A 65 16.96 -22.96 -7.49
C TRP A 65 17.50 -24.37 -7.35
N ALA A 66 16.59 -25.34 -7.36
CA ALA A 66 16.92 -26.75 -7.27
C ALA A 66 15.90 -27.59 -8.06
N VAL A 67 16.17 -28.89 -8.13
CA VAL A 67 15.27 -29.90 -8.69
C VAL A 67 14.73 -30.74 -7.54
N ALA A 68 13.40 -30.87 -7.49
CA ALA A 68 12.70 -31.75 -6.56
C ALA A 68 12.21 -33.01 -7.29
N PRO A 69 12.29 -34.20 -6.67
CA PRO A 69 11.69 -35.41 -7.22
C PRO A 69 10.15 -35.37 -7.07
N GLY A 70 9.43 -35.18 -8.18
CA GLY A 70 7.98 -35.22 -8.27
C GLY A 70 7.45 -36.59 -8.71
N THR A 71 6.14 -36.80 -8.56
CA THR A 71 5.42 -37.98 -9.07
C THR A 71 5.48 -38.07 -10.59
N ASP A 72 5.46 -36.92 -11.26
CA ASP A 72 5.47 -36.79 -12.72
C ASP A 72 6.89 -36.56 -13.28
N GLY A 73 7.91 -36.85 -12.46
CA GLY A 73 9.32 -36.65 -12.78
C GLY A 73 9.96 -35.48 -12.02
N PRO A 74 11.21 -35.14 -12.35
CA PRO A 74 11.94 -34.04 -11.72
C PRO A 74 11.30 -32.69 -12.08
N ALA A 75 11.11 -31.81 -11.08
CA ALA A 75 10.53 -30.49 -11.29
C ALA A 75 11.41 -29.40 -10.68
N THR A 76 11.43 -28.22 -11.32
CA THR A 76 12.19 -27.06 -10.84
C THR A 76 11.49 -26.38 -9.67
N VAL A 77 12.25 -26.09 -8.64
CA VAL A 77 11.77 -25.44 -7.41
C VAL A 77 12.69 -24.30 -7.02
N ILE A 78 12.14 -23.34 -6.29
CA ILE A 78 12.90 -22.24 -5.67
C ILE A 78 12.72 -22.27 -4.15
N VAL A 79 13.81 -22.07 -3.41
CA VAL A 79 13.79 -21.96 -1.95
C VAL A 79 13.09 -20.66 -1.55
N GLY A 80 11.96 -20.77 -0.85
CA GLY A 80 11.20 -19.62 -0.38
C GLY A 80 11.38 -19.34 1.12
N ALA A 81 11.71 -20.37 1.92
CA ALA A 81 12.07 -20.22 3.33
C ALA A 81 13.03 -21.32 3.78
N ILE A 82 13.77 -21.07 4.86
CA ILE A 82 14.66 -22.03 5.50
C ILE A 82 14.05 -22.43 6.84
N GLY A 83 14.03 -23.73 7.14
CA GLY A 83 13.44 -24.29 8.35
C GLY A 83 12.31 -25.27 8.06
N LEU A 84 11.86 -25.96 9.12
CA LEU A 84 10.77 -26.92 9.08
C LEU A 84 9.44 -26.20 9.39
N PRO A 85 8.51 -26.09 8.43
CA PRO A 85 7.20 -25.50 8.69
C PRO A 85 6.42 -26.40 9.65
N SER A 86 5.50 -25.80 10.41
CA SER A 86 4.68 -26.52 11.39
C SER A 86 3.92 -27.70 10.76
N SER A 87 3.47 -27.53 9.52
CA SER A 87 2.76 -28.52 8.71
C SER A 87 3.58 -29.76 8.34
N ALA A 88 4.91 -29.68 8.37
CA ALA A 88 5.80 -30.77 7.97
C ALA A 88 6.39 -31.56 9.14
N ARG A 89 6.01 -31.25 10.39
CA ARG A 89 6.49 -31.97 11.57
C ARG A 89 5.99 -33.41 11.58
N GLY A 90 6.91 -34.37 11.66
CA GLY A 90 6.59 -35.80 11.67
C GLY A 90 6.38 -36.43 10.30
N MET A 91 6.54 -35.68 9.21
CA MET A 91 6.51 -36.20 7.85
C MET A 91 7.89 -36.68 7.40
N GLU A 92 7.95 -37.77 6.64
CA GLU A 92 9.18 -38.17 5.94
C GLU A 92 9.44 -37.20 4.78
N LEU A 93 10.55 -36.47 4.85
CA LEU A 93 10.90 -35.44 3.87
C LEU A 93 11.78 -36.01 2.76
N LYS A 94 11.42 -35.72 1.51
CA LYS A 94 12.26 -36.04 0.34
C LYS A 94 13.47 -35.11 0.28
N GLN A 95 14.55 -35.59 -0.34
CA GLN A 95 15.75 -34.79 -0.63
C GLN A 95 15.63 -34.12 -2.00
N LEU A 96 16.14 -32.89 -2.12
CA LEU A 96 16.35 -32.27 -3.43
C LEU A 96 17.41 -33.03 -4.22
N SER A 97 17.21 -33.23 -5.51
CA SER A 97 18.08 -34.09 -6.33
C SER A 97 19.25 -33.34 -6.95
N GLN A 98 19.06 -32.06 -7.28
CA GLN A 98 20.07 -31.27 -8.00
C GLN A 98 19.94 -29.79 -7.66
N LEU A 99 21.08 -29.10 -7.53
CA LEU A 99 21.13 -27.64 -7.46
C LEU A 99 21.19 -27.06 -8.88
N ILE A 100 20.40 -26.01 -9.14
CA ILE A 100 20.42 -25.30 -10.42
C ILE A 100 21.26 -24.03 -10.26
N ALA A 101 22.37 -23.97 -11.01
CA ALA A 101 23.27 -22.83 -10.98
C ALA A 101 22.57 -21.54 -11.47
N PRO A 102 22.84 -20.36 -10.87
CA PRO A 102 22.24 -19.10 -11.29
C PRO A 102 22.38 -18.81 -12.80
N GLU A 103 23.51 -19.20 -13.39
CA GLU A 103 23.79 -19.02 -14.82
C GLU A 103 22.85 -19.86 -15.71
N ALA A 104 22.42 -21.04 -15.23
CA ALA A 104 21.44 -21.87 -15.94
C ALA A 104 20.04 -21.25 -15.88
N VAL A 105 19.67 -20.64 -14.75
CA VAL A 105 18.41 -19.89 -14.62
C VAL A 105 18.41 -18.70 -15.58
N GLN A 106 19.51 -17.94 -15.62
CA GLN A 106 19.63 -16.79 -16.50
C GLN A 106 19.59 -17.20 -17.97
N ARG A 107 20.32 -18.26 -18.36
CA ARG A 107 20.28 -18.78 -19.73
C ARG A 107 18.87 -19.20 -20.15
N ALA A 108 18.13 -19.91 -19.29
CA ALA A 108 16.74 -20.30 -19.58
C ALA A 108 15.84 -19.08 -19.80
N ARG A 109 16.07 -17.99 -19.04
CA ARG A 109 15.34 -16.72 -19.21
C ARG A 109 15.74 -16.01 -20.50
N ASP A 110 17.02 -15.97 -20.82
CA ASP A 110 17.52 -15.36 -22.04
C ASP A 110 17.03 -16.12 -23.28
N GLU A 111 17.03 -17.45 -23.24
CA GLU A 111 16.48 -18.30 -24.29
C GLU A 111 14.97 -18.09 -24.45
N ALA A 112 14.22 -17.98 -23.36
CA ALA A 112 12.79 -17.66 -23.43
C ALA A 112 12.55 -16.25 -23.99
N ALA A 113 13.33 -15.26 -23.56
CA ALA A 113 13.24 -13.89 -24.08
C ALA A 113 13.64 -13.82 -25.57
N ALA A 114 14.68 -14.56 -25.97
CA ALA A 114 15.11 -14.69 -27.35
C ALA A 114 14.09 -15.44 -28.21
N ALA A 115 13.40 -16.45 -27.67
CA ALA A 115 12.31 -17.14 -28.37
C ALA A 115 11.10 -16.22 -28.59
N VAL A 116 10.81 -15.33 -27.64
CA VAL A 116 9.77 -14.29 -27.79
C VAL A 116 10.21 -13.21 -28.78
N SER A 117 11.51 -12.90 -28.85
CA SER A 117 12.05 -11.82 -29.70
C SER A 117 12.52 -12.31 -31.08
N ALA A 118 12.62 -13.62 -31.29
CA ALA A 118 13.02 -14.17 -32.57
C ALA A 118 11.97 -13.74 -33.60
N PRO A 119 12.37 -13.01 -34.67
CA PRO A 119 11.44 -12.74 -35.76
C PRO A 119 10.90 -14.08 -36.22
N VAL A 120 9.57 -14.22 -36.25
CA VAL A 120 8.89 -15.46 -36.65
C VAL A 120 9.41 -15.85 -38.04
N ARG A 121 10.44 -16.69 -38.07
CA ARG A 121 11.19 -17.06 -39.28
C ARG A 121 10.28 -17.91 -40.14
N GLY A 122 9.72 -17.31 -41.18
CA GLY A 122 8.94 -18.03 -42.17
C GLY A 122 8.09 -17.17 -43.10
N TRP A 123 8.15 -15.84 -42.97
CA TRP A 123 7.20 -14.99 -43.67
C TRP A 123 7.85 -14.31 -44.87
N ASN A 124 7.23 -14.48 -46.02
CA ASN A 124 7.50 -13.65 -47.17
C ASN A 124 6.86 -12.28 -46.88
N ASP A 125 7.58 -11.40 -46.17
CA ASP A 125 7.19 -9.99 -45.96
C ASP A 125 7.00 -9.21 -47.27
N ASN A 126 7.30 -9.87 -48.39
CA ASN A 126 7.07 -9.39 -49.75
C ASN A 126 5.61 -9.52 -50.23
N LEU A 127 4.69 -10.08 -49.45
CA LEU A 127 3.27 -10.13 -49.83
C LEU A 127 2.65 -8.73 -49.74
N ARG A 128 1.97 -8.31 -50.80
CA ARG A 128 1.26 -7.03 -50.82
C ARG A 128 -0.09 -7.16 -50.10
N GLU A 129 -0.32 -6.31 -49.11
CA GLU A 129 -1.58 -6.28 -48.36
C GLU A 129 -2.70 -5.64 -49.19
N VAL A 130 -3.88 -6.27 -49.21
CA VAL A 130 -5.08 -5.79 -49.89
C VAL A 130 -6.25 -5.78 -48.92
N GLU A 131 -6.80 -4.59 -48.65
CA GLU A 131 -7.94 -4.45 -47.73
C GLU A 131 -9.21 -5.12 -48.29
N ARG A 132 -9.90 -5.85 -47.40
CA ARG A 132 -11.17 -6.53 -47.66
C ARG A 132 -12.15 -6.28 -46.50
N GLY A 133 -13.40 -6.67 -46.72
CA GLY A 133 -14.42 -6.67 -45.66
C GLY A 133 -15.42 -5.53 -45.65
N GLN A 134 -15.37 -4.58 -46.59
CA GLN A 134 -16.36 -3.48 -46.65
C GLN A 134 -17.82 -3.94 -46.72
N ALA A 135 -18.09 -5.11 -47.30
CA ALA A 135 -19.43 -5.67 -47.42
C ALA A 135 -19.75 -6.71 -46.32
N TRP A 136 -18.81 -7.01 -45.43
CA TRP A 136 -19.01 -7.96 -44.34
C TRP A 136 -19.45 -7.15 -43.12
N GLY A 137 -20.52 -7.59 -42.44
CA GLY A 137 -20.75 -7.11 -41.07
C GLY A 137 -19.61 -7.54 -40.14
N PRO A 138 -19.69 -7.24 -38.84
CA PRO A 138 -18.75 -7.78 -37.86
C PRO A 138 -18.71 -9.31 -37.94
N VAL A 139 -17.53 -9.87 -38.12
CA VAL A 139 -17.32 -11.32 -38.20
C VAL A 139 -16.55 -11.77 -36.96
N GLU A 140 -17.17 -12.60 -36.14
CA GLU A 140 -16.48 -13.22 -35.01
C GLU A 140 -15.50 -14.28 -35.52
N VAL A 141 -14.37 -14.37 -34.83
CA VAL A 141 -13.40 -15.45 -35.02
C VAL A 141 -13.82 -16.61 -34.12
N ASP A 142 -13.69 -17.82 -34.63
CA ASP A 142 -13.88 -19.06 -33.88
C ASP A 142 -12.51 -19.62 -33.45
N ASP A 143 -12.54 -20.52 -32.46
CA ASP A 143 -11.39 -21.30 -31.99
C ASP A 143 -10.31 -20.51 -31.22
N GLU A 144 -10.59 -19.29 -30.75
CA GLU A 144 -9.55 -18.46 -30.09
C GLU A 144 -9.05 -19.08 -28.78
N HIS A 145 -9.86 -19.94 -28.16
CA HIS A 145 -9.51 -20.66 -26.94
C HIS A 145 -8.35 -21.65 -27.10
N ASN A 146 -8.06 -22.11 -28.33
CA ASN A 146 -6.89 -22.94 -28.65
C ASN A 146 -5.66 -22.11 -29.02
N HIS A 147 -5.83 -20.78 -29.11
CA HIS A 147 -4.80 -19.82 -29.49
C HIS A 147 -4.41 -18.86 -28.35
N ARG A 148 -4.56 -19.30 -27.09
CA ARG A 148 -4.32 -18.47 -25.90
C ARG A 148 -2.89 -17.94 -25.82
N ASP A 149 -1.90 -18.78 -26.11
CA ASP A 149 -0.49 -18.41 -26.03
C ASP A 149 -0.11 -17.41 -27.14
N GLN A 150 -0.69 -17.57 -28.33
CA GLN A 150 -0.56 -16.66 -29.46
C GLN A 150 -1.14 -15.28 -29.09
N VAL A 151 -2.36 -15.26 -28.53
CA VAL A 151 -2.99 -14.01 -28.07
C VAL A 151 -2.19 -13.37 -26.94
N ALA A 152 -1.67 -14.16 -26.00
CA ALA A 152 -0.78 -13.65 -24.96
C ALA A 152 0.45 -12.96 -25.56
N ARG A 153 1.09 -13.56 -26.58
CA ARG A 153 2.23 -12.95 -27.29
C ARG A 153 1.87 -11.65 -27.98
N ILE A 154 0.70 -11.56 -28.62
CA ILE A 154 0.18 -10.30 -29.20
C ILE A 154 0.12 -9.22 -28.12
N PHE A 155 -0.58 -9.46 -27.02
CA PHE A 155 -0.75 -8.46 -25.97
C PHE A 155 0.57 -8.12 -25.26
N HIS A 156 1.46 -9.09 -25.04
CA HIS A 156 2.80 -8.83 -24.51
C HIS A 156 3.63 -7.94 -25.45
N SER A 157 3.55 -8.16 -26.77
CA SER A 157 4.26 -7.31 -27.75
C SER A 157 3.77 -5.85 -27.74
N LEU A 158 2.51 -5.63 -27.32
CA LEU A 158 1.90 -4.30 -27.15
C LEU A 158 2.11 -3.71 -25.75
N GLY A 159 2.75 -4.46 -24.83
CA GLY A 159 2.96 -4.05 -23.44
C GLY A 159 1.77 -4.31 -22.49
N TYR A 160 0.71 -4.95 -22.96
CA TYR A 160 -0.53 -5.19 -22.21
C TYR A 160 -0.48 -6.53 -21.46
N THR A 161 0.27 -6.59 -20.37
CA THR A 161 0.54 -7.84 -19.64
C THR A 161 -0.67 -8.48 -18.95
N GLU A 162 -1.77 -7.76 -18.78
CA GLU A 162 -3.03 -8.26 -18.17
C GLU A 162 -4.18 -8.33 -19.17
N GLY A 163 -3.88 -8.16 -20.47
CA GLY A 163 -4.88 -8.00 -21.52
C GLY A 163 -5.41 -6.57 -21.63
N GLY A 164 -6.51 -6.42 -22.35
CA GLY A 164 -7.02 -5.11 -22.74
C GLY A 164 -7.95 -5.16 -23.94
N ILE A 165 -8.10 -4.01 -24.60
CA ILE A 165 -8.72 -3.86 -25.92
C ILE A 165 -7.70 -3.22 -26.85
N THR A 166 -7.45 -3.83 -28.00
CA THR A 166 -6.62 -3.26 -29.06
C THR A 166 -7.28 -3.42 -30.42
N PHE A 167 -6.88 -2.58 -31.37
CA PHE A 167 -7.35 -2.60 -32.75
C PHE A 167 -6.16 -2.83 -33.67
N GLN A 168 -6.13 -3.97 -34.34
CA GLN A 168 -5.00 -4.40 -35.16
C GLN A 168 -5.46 -4.76 -36.57
N LYS A 169 -4.53 -4.82 -37.52
CA LYS A 169 -4.82 -5.42 -38.83
C LYS A 169 -4.67 -6.93 -38.72
N ALA A 170 -5.72 -7.65 -39.10
CA ALA A 170 -5.69 -9.10 -39.25
C ALA A 170 -5.42 -9.48 -40.71
N ARG A 171 -4.54 -10.45 -40.93
CA ARG A 171 -4.32 -11.16 -42.19
C ARG A 171 -5.27 -12.35 -42.26
N LEU A 172 -5.86 -12.58 -43.43
CA LEU A 172 -6.77 -13.70 -43.67
C LEU A 172 -6.10 -14.68 -44.62
N LEU A 173 -5.78 -15.87 -44.11
CA LEU A 173 -5.05 -16.90 -44.85
C LEU A 173 -5.95 -18.11 -45.14
N PRO A 174 -6.22 -18.44 -46.40
CA PRO A 174 -7.02 -19.61 -46.73
C PRO A 174 -6.19 -20.88 -46.52
N GLU A 175 -6.66 -21.80 -45.67
CA GLU A 175 -6.06 -23.14 -45.49
C GLU A 175 -6.85 -24.21 -46.25
N ALA A 176 -8.17 -24.04 -46.35
CA ALA A 176 -9.07 -24.88 -47.14
C ALA A 176 -10.24 -24.06 -47.68
N ARG A 177 -11.11 -24.68 -48.49
CA ARG A 177 -12.23 -24.02 -49.19
C ARG A 177 -13.11 -23.18 -48.25
N ASP A 178 -13.36 -23.66 -47.03
CA ASP A 178 -14.21 -23.00 -46.04
C ASP A 178 -13.48 -22.84 -44.70
N ARG A 179 -12.14 -22.70 -44.75
CA ARG A 179 -11.31 -22.52 -43.56
C ARG A 179 -10.29 -21.42 -43.82
N VAL A 180 -10.52 -20.27 -43.19
CA VAL A 180 -9.66 -19.09 -43.30
C VAL A 180 -9.09 -18.80 -41.92
N ARG A 181 -7.77 -18.98 -41.78
CA ARG A 181 -7.03 -18.64 -40.56
C ARG A 181 -6.93 -17.13 -40.43
N VAL A 182 -7.12 -16.63 -39.22
CA VAL A 182 -6.99 -15.22 -38.87
C VAL A 182 -5.68 -15.05 -38.11
N GLU A 183 -4.85 -14.12 -38.57
CA GLU A 183 -3.58 -13.82 -37.95
C GLU A 183 -3.45 -12.33 -37.63
N VAL A 184 -2.94 -12.02 -36.45
CA VAL A 184 -2.67 -10.65 -36.00
C VAL A 184 -1.24 -10.58 -35.50
N LEU A 185 -0.48 -9.58 -35.98
CA LEU A 185 0.94 -9.40 -35.62
C LEU A 185 1.79 -10.68 -35.79
N GLY A 186 1.47 -11.50 -36.80
CA GLY A 186 2.20 -12.75 -37.07
C GLY A 186 1.71 -13.97 -36.26
N GLU A 187 0.74 -13.79 -35.38
CA GLU A 187 0.24 -14.83 -34.49
C GLU A 187 -1.16 -15.28 -34.92
N ALA A 188 -1.39 -16.60 -35.02
CA ALA A 188 -2.70 -17.16 -35.32
C ALA A 188 -3.64 -16.97 -34.13
N VAL A 189 -4.77 -16.30 -34.33
CA VAL A 189 -5.76 -16.01 -33.28
C VAL A 189 -7.03 -16.84 -33.38
N GLY A 190 -7.21 -17.59 -34.47
CA GLY A 190 -8.34 -18.47 -34.69
C GLY A 190 -8.71 -18.56 -36.17
N TYR A 191 -9.98 -18.87 -36.45
CA TYR A 191 -10.53 -19.03 -37.79
C TYR A 191 -11.74 -18.13 -38.01
N VAL A 192 -11.97 -17.70 -39.24
CA VAL A 192 -13.20 -17.00 -39.59
C VAL A 192 -14.41 -17.88 -39.25
N GLY A 193 -15.39 -17.33 -38.53
CA GLY A 193 -16.55 -18.11 -38.09
C GLY A 193 -17.30 -18.78 -39.23
N SER A 194 -17.87 -19.97 -38.97
CA SER A 194 -18.45 -20.84 -40.00
C SER A 194 -19.49 -20.15 -40.89
N ASP A 195 -20.27 -19.24 -40.31
CA ASP A 195 -21.33 -18.50 -41.02
C ASP A 195 -20.81 -17.58 -42.13
N HIS A 196 -19.54 -17.15 -42.02
CA HIS A 196 -18.91 -16.22 -42.96
C HIS A 196 -17.76 -16.86 -43.75
N ALA A 197 -17.34 -18.08 -43.39
CA ALA A 197 -16.14 -18.72 -43.92
C ALA A 197 -16.14 -18.84 -45.46
N SER A 198 -17.22 -19.32 -46.08
CA SER A 198 -17.31 -19.44 -47.54
C SER A 198 -17.27 -18.08 -48.25
N MET A 199 -17.94 -17.06 -47.69
CA MET A 199 -17.95 -15.71 -48.27
C MET A 199 -16.56 -15.08 -48.20
N VAL A 200 -15.90 -15.17 -47.04
CA VAL A 200 -14.56 -14.63 -46.83
C VAL A 200 -13.55 -15.37 -47.69
N SER A 201 -13.57 -16.71 -47.69
CA SER A 201 -12.68 -17.55 -48.51
C SER A 201 -12.75 -17.20 -50.00
N ASN A 202 -13.97 -17.08 -50.55
CA ASN A 202 -14.17 -16.67 -51.95
C ASN A 202 -13.61 -15.27 -52.25
N SER A 203 -13.70 -14.35 -51.30
CA SER A 203 -13.15 -12.99 -51.47
C SER A 203 -11.62 -12.97 -51.40
N VAL A 204 -11.03 -13.76 -50.50
CA VAL A 204 -9.58 -13.92 -50.38
C VAL A 204 -9.00 -14.59 -51.63
N ALA A 205 -9.68 -15.61 -52.19
CA ALA A 205 -9.26 -16.29 -53.41
C ALA A 205 -9.17 -15.37 -54.65
N ARG A 206 -9.91 -14.25 -54.67
CA ARG A 206 -9.93 -13.29 -55.79
C ARG A 206 -8.77 -12.29 -55.80
N ILE A 207 -7.94 -12.24 -54.76
CA ILE A 207 -6.86 -11.23 -54.64
C ILE A 207 -5.67 -11.57 -55.54
N GLY A 208 -5.56 -12.82 -56.01
CA GLY A 208 -4.46 -13.27 -56.88
C GLY A 208 -3.18 -13.59 -56.12
N GLN A 209 -2.24 -14.25 -56.80
CA GLN A 209 -0.96 -14.67 -56.19
C GLN A 209 -0.09 -13.45 -55.81
N GLY A 210 0.67 -13.58 -54.72
CA GLY A 210 1.57 -12.52 -54.22
C GLY A 210 0.91 -11.46 -53.35
N ASN A 211 -0.39 -11.58 -53.08
CA ASN A 211 -1.13 -10.66 -52.20
C ASN A 211 -1.69 -11.40 -50.97
N VAL A 212 -1.96 -10.65 -49.90
CA VAL A 212 -2.66 -11.15 -48.70
C VAL A 212 -3.84 -10.24 -48.36
N ALA A 213 -4.99 -10.85 -48.03
CA ALA A 213 -6.15 -10.08 -47.59
C ALA A 213 -5.93 -9.57 -46.17
N VAL A 214 -6.24 -8.29 -45.93
CA VAL A 214 -6.23 -7.71 -44.58
C VAL A 214 -7.56 -7.05 -44.23
N ILE A 215 -7.91 -7.07 -42.94
CA ILE A 215 -9.09 -6.42 -42.38
C ILE A 215 -8.77 -5.88 -40.99
N GLY A 216 -9.51 -4.87 -40.51
CA GLY A 216 -9.41 -4.45 -39.11
C GLY A 216 -9.91 -5.55 -38.17
N ALA A 217 -9.27 -5.69 -37.02
CA ALA A 217 -9.62 -6.64 -35.98
C ALA A 217 -9.64 -5.93 -34.63
N ARG A 218 -10.79 -5.98 -33.96
CA ARG A 218 -10.93 -5.60 -32.57
C ARG A 218 -10.64 -6.83 -31.71
N ILE A 219 -9.68 -6.71 -30.81
CA ILE A 219 -9.23 -7.81 -29.97
C ILE A 219 -9.45 -7.39 -28.53
N TRP A 220 -10.30 -8.13 -27.82
CA TRP A 220 -10.41 -8.06 -26.38
C TRP A 220 -9.72 -9.28 -25.79
N ALA A 221 -8.90 -9.09 -24.76
CA ALA A 221 -8.35 -10.19 -23.99
C ALA A 221 -8.22 -9.85 -22.50
N THR A 222 -8.19 -10.87 -21.66
CA THR A 222 -7.92 -10.75 -20.22
C THR A 222 -7.08 -11.94 -19.77
N ALA A 223 -6.16 -11.71 -18.83
CA ALA A 223 -5.31 -12.74 -18.23
C ALA A 223 -5.74 -13.01 -16.78
N GLU A 224 -6.91 -13.63 -16.61
CA GLU A 224 -7.44 -13.99 -15.29
C GLU A 224 -6.84 -15.32 -14.82
N ASP A 225 -6.31 -15.34 -13.60
CA ASP A 225 -5.73 -16.55 -12.98
C ASP A 225 -4.64 -17.22 -13.83
N GLY A 226 -3.90 -16.43 -14.62
CA GLY A 226 -2.88 -16.92 -15.55
C GLY A 226 -3.43 -17.59 -16.81
N THR A 227 -4.75 -17.62 -16.99
CA THR A 227 -5.40 -18.14 -18.20
C THR A 227 -5.86 -16.98 -19.08
N TRP A 228 -5.32 -16.91 -20.30
CA TRP A 228 -5.78 -15.94 -21.29
C TRP A 228 -7.15 -16.32 -21.82
N ARG A 229 -8.06 -15.35 -21.85
CA ARG A 229 -9.35 -15.42 -22.55
C ARG A 229 -9.40 -14.27 -23.53
N SER A 230 -9.92 -14.53 -24.71
CA SER A 230 -9.97 -13.53 -25.78
C SER A 230 -11.22 -13.64 -26.60
N ARG A 231 -11.54 -12.55 -27.28
CA ARG A 231 -12.55 -12.48 -28.34
C ARG A 231 -12.01 -11.59 -29.44
N VAL A 232 -12.04 -12.10 -30.67
CA VAL A 232 -11.58 -11.36 -31.84
C VAL A 232 -12.77 -11.13 -32.77
N THR A 233 -12.99 -9.88 -33.12
CA THR A 233 -14.04 -9.48 -34.07
C THR A 233 -13.40 -8.75 -35.24
N LEU A 234 -13.60 -9.26 -36.44
CA LEU A 234 -13.14 -8.66 -37.69
C LEU A 234 -14.18 -7.63 -38.16
N GLU A 235 -13.73 -6.41 -38.44
CA GLU A 235 -14.61 -5.32 -38.86
C GLU A 235 -13.86 -4.37 -39.80
N HIS A 236 -14.56 -3.90 -40.85
CA HIS A 236 -14.01 -2.86 -41.70
C HIS A 236 -13.95 -1.53 -40.96
N GLY A 237 -12.77 -0.92 -40.88
CA GLY A 237 -12.59 0.33 -40.14
C GLY A 237 -12.64 0.16 -38.61
N ALA A 238 -12.37 -1.06 -38.11
CA ALA A 238 -12.27 -1.34 -36.68
C ALA A 238 -11.39 -0.28 -36.00
N SER A 239 -12.04 0.61 -35.25
CA SER A 239 -11.41 1.70 -34.54
C SER A 239 -12.16 1.94 -33.24
N GLY A 240 -11.42 2.38 -32.24
CA GLY A 240 -11.97 2.65 -30.93
C GLY A 240 -10.87 2.98 -29.95
N ARG A 241 -11.26 3.15 -28.70
CA ARG A 241 -10.31 3.43 -27.63
C ARG A 241 -9.61 2.14 -27.20
N GLU A 242 -8.30 2.10 -27.36
CA GLU A 242 -7.48 1.04 -26.75
C GLU A 242 -7.54 1.14 -25.24
N ARG A 243 -7.54 -0.01 -24.57
CA ARG A 243 -7.60 -0.12 -23.12
C ARG A 243 -6.52 -1.07 -22.65
N ASP A 244 -5.73 -0.65 -21.69
CA ASP A 244 -4.82 -1.51 -20.94
C ASP A 244 -5.45 -1.78 -19.57
N HIS A 245 -5.89 -3.02 -19.34
CA HIS A 245 -6.56 -3.38 -18.09
C HIS A 245 -5.63 -3.20 -16.88
N ARG A 246 -4.32 -3.39 -17.04
CA ARG A 246 -3.35 -3.19 -15.95
C ARG A 246 -3.25 -1.71 -15.59
N ALA A 247 -3.11 -0.84 -16.59
CA ALA A 247 -3.02 0.60 -16.36
C ALA A 247 -4.29 1.15 -15.69
N GLU A 248 -5.46 0.68 -16.12
CA GLU A 248 -6.75 1.05 -15.52
C GLU A 248 -6.88 0.58 -14.07
N ARG A 249 -6.51 -0.67 -13.76
CA ARG A 249 -6.50 -1.20 -12.40
C ARG A 249 -5.57 -0.39 -11.48
N LEU A 250 -4.34 -0.13 -11.93
CA LEU A 250 -3.38 0.69 -11.17
C LEU A 250 -3.88 2.14 -10.98
N ALA A 251 -4.60 2.70 -11.96
CA ALA A 251 -5.21 4.02 -11.82
C ALA A 251 -6.36 4.02 -10.80
N ALA A 252 -7.19 2.98 -10.80
CA ALA A 252 -8.25 2.80 -9.82
C ALA A 252 -7.69 2.64 -8.40
N GLU A 253 -6.66 1.81 -8.21
CA GLU A 253 -5.96 1.63 -6.93
C GLU A 253 -5.37 2.96 -6.41
N ARG A 254 -4.71 3.73 -7.28
CA ARG A 254 -4.19 5.07 -6.89
C ARG A 254 -5.30 6.02 -6.48
N HIS A 255 -6.41 6.04 -7.21
CA HIS A 255 -7.55 6.90 -6.87
C HIS A 255 -8.16 6.49 -5.52
N GLU A 256 -8.27 5.19 -5.24
CA GLU A 256 -8.74 4.69 -3.94
C GLU A 256 -7.81 5.09 -2.80
N GLN A 257 -6.49 4.95 -2.98
CA GLN A 257 -5.48 5.42 -2.02
C GLN A 257 -5.60 6.92 -1.74
N GLU A 258 -5.71 7.74 -2.80
CA GLU A 258 -5.87 9.19 -2.66
C GLU A 258 -7.16 9.56 -1.91
N GLN A 259 -8.26 8.85 -2.15
CA GLN A 259 -9.52 9.07 -1.42
C GLN A 259 -9.41 8.67 0.05
N ALA A 260 -8.71 7.56 0.35
CA ALA A 260 -8.45 7.14 1.73
C ALA A 260 -7.61 8.18 2.49
N GLU A 261 -6.51 8.66 1.90
CA GLU A 261 -5.67 9.72 2.49
C GLU A 261 -6.45 11.01 2.74
N LYS A 262 -7.29 11.43 1.78
CA LYS A 262 -8.17 12.60 1.94
C LYS A 262 -9.20 12.41 3.06
N ALA A 263 -9.75 11.21 3.20
CA ALA A 263 -10.70 10.90 4.26
C ALA A 263 -10.02 10.95 5.64
N GLU A 264 -8.82 10.39 5.80
CA GLU A 264 -8.03 10.46 7.04
C GLU A 264 -7.65 11.89 7.40
N ALA A 265 -7.19 12.68 6.41
CA ALA A 265 -6.87 14.10 6.62
C ALA A 265 -8.09 14.91 7.06
N ARG A 266 -9.28 14.62 6.48
CA ARG A 266 -10.54 15.24 6.89
C ARG A 266 -10.92 14.88 8.32
N GLN A 267 -10.84 13.60 8.70
CA GLN A 267 -11.12 13.16 10.06
C GLN A 267 -10.19 13.80 11.08
N THR A 268 -8.90 13.94 10.75
CA THR A 268 -7.92 14.61 11.62
C THR A 268 -8.29 16.06 11.86
N ARG A 269 -8.61 16.81 10.79
CA ARG A 269 -9.05 18.22 10.91
C ARG A 269 -10.36 18.37 11.70
N GLU A 270 -11.28 17.43 11.55
CA GLU A 270 -12.54 17.44 12.31
C GLU A 270 -12.28 17.21 13.81
N ARG A 271 -11.38 16.27 14.18
CA ARG A 271 -10.97 16.05 15.57
C ARG A 271 -10.27 17.26 16.17
N GLU A 272 -9.35 17.89 15.44
CA GLU A 272 -8.67 19.12 15.90
C GLU A 272 -9.65 20.28 16.12
N ARG A 273 -10.62 20.46 15.22
CA ARG A 273 -11.68 21.46 15.36
C ARG A 273 -12.56 21.18 16.57
N ALA A 274 -12.96 19.92 16.78
CA ALA A 274 -13.75 19.52 17.94
C ALA A 274 -12.97 19.78 19.24
N ALA A 275 -11.71 19.38 19.32
CA ALA A 275 -10.85 19.62 20.49
C ALA A 275 -10.65 21.12 20.75
N LYS A 276 -10.47 21.93 19.70
CA LYS A 276 -10.38 23.38 19.84
C LYS A 276 -11.68 23.98 20.37
N GLN A 277 -12.83 23.57 19.84
CA GLN A 277 -14.14 24.05 20.26
C GLN A 277 -14.45 23.65 21.71
N GLU A 278 -14.11 22.42 22.11
CA GLU A 278 -14.23 21.95 23.49
C GLU A 278 -13.34 22.75 24.44
N ARG A 279 -12.10 23.04 24.05
CA ARG A 279 -11.21 23.89 24.83
C ARG A 279 -11.74 25.32 24.95
N GLU A 280 -12.27 25.90 23.87
CA GLU A 280 -12.85 27.25 23.87
C GLU A 280 -14.12 27.32 24.71
N SER A 281 -15.00 26.31 24.66
CA SER A 281 -16.21 26.25 25.48
C SER A 281 -15.88 26.05 26.97
N ALA A 282 -14.91 25.18 27.30
CA ALA A 282 -14.42 24.99 28.66
C ALA A 282 -13.80 26.28 29.22
N ALA A 283 -12.98 26.98 28.43
CA ALA A 283 -12.41 28.27 28.81
C ALA A 283 -13.51 29.31 29.09
N ARG A 284 -14.52 29.40 28.20
CA ARG A 284 -15.64 30.32 28.38
C ARG A 284 -16.48 29.99 29.61
N ALA A 285 -16.70 28.70 29.89
CA ALA A 285 -17.41 28.25 31.08
C ALA A 285 -16.65 28.62 32.36
N ALA A 286 -15.34 28.42 32.40
CA ALA A 286 -14.48 28.83 33.51
C ALA A 286 -14.44 30.36 33.71
N GLY A 287 -14.56 31.13 32.63
CA GLY A 287 -14.69 32.59 32.65
C GLY A 287 -16.07 33.11 33.04
N SER A 288 -17.03 32.24 33.37
CA SER A 288 -18.41 32.63 33.67
C SER A 288 -18.81 32.33 35.11
N PHE A 289 -19.64 33.20 35.70
CA PHE A 289 -20.28 33.00 36.99
C PHE A 289 -21.63 33.71 37.05
N ASP A 290 -22.60 33.07 37.73
CA ASP A 290 -24.03 33.44 37.72
C ASP A 290 -24.54 33.66 36.28
N ASP A 291 -24.32 32.65 35.42
CA ASP A 291 -24.73 32.58 34.01
C ASP A 291 -24.20 33.68 33.08
N GLU A 292 -23.28 34.51 33.54
CA GLU A 292 -22.64 35.54 32.71
C GLU A 292 -21.12 35.47 32.75
N HIS A 293 -20.50 35.82 31.63
CA HIS A 293 -19.05 35.93 31.51
C HIS A 293 -18.54 37.15 32.29
N TRP A 294 -17.38 37.05 32.95
CA TRP A 294 -16.84 38.16 33.77
C TRP A 294 -16.74 39.50 32.99
N SER A 295 -16.54 39.44 31.67
CA SER A 295 -16.41 40.62 30.81
C SER A 295 -17.71 41.42 30.63
N THR A 296 -18.90 40.80 30.84
CA THR A 296 -20.19 41.52 30.79
C THR A 296 -20.44 42.30 32.08
N ARG A 297 -19.82 41.91 33.19
CA ARG A 297 -19.97 42.56 34.51
C ARG A 297 -19.35 43.95 34.59
N LYS A 298 -18.58 44.38 33.57
CA LYS A 298 -17.89 45.68 33.53
C LYS A 298 -18.84 46.87 33.76
N THR A 299 -20.04 46.82 33.19
CA THR A 299 -21.06 47.88 33.31
C THR A 299 -21.63 47.95 34.73
N LEU A 300 -21.97 46.81 35.32
CA LEU A 300 -22.46 46.73 36.70
C LEU A 300 -21.41 47.22 37.71
N ILE A 301 -20.14 46.81 37.53
CA ILE A 301 -19.03 47.28 38.39
C ILE A 301 -18.88 48.81 38.30
N ALA A 302 -18.97 49.39 37.10
CA ALA A 302 -18.92 50.84 36.93
C ALA A 302 -20.10 51.53 37.65
N GLN A 303 -21.30 50.94 37.58
CA GLN A 303 -22.48 51.46 38.26
C GLN A 303 -22.33 51.41 39.79
N LEU A 304 -21.91 50.27 40.36
CA LEU A 304 -21.67 50.13 41.80
C LEU A 304 -20.65 51.15 42.32
N LYS A 305 -19.57 51.38 41.56
CA LYS A 305 -18.58 52.41 41.89
C LYS A 305 -19.16 53.83 41.88
N LYS A 306 -20.03 54.14 40.91
CA LYS A 306 -20.71 55.44 40.82
C LYS A 306 -21.67 55.67 41.98
N GLU A 307 -22.32 54.62 42.47
CA GLU A 307 -23.24 54.65 43.62
C GLU A 307 -22.52 54.68 44.98
N GLY A 308 -21.19 54.63 45.01
CA GLY A 308 -20.42 54.55 46.26
C GLY A 308 -20.50 53.19 46.96
N ARG A 309 -21.05 52.17 46.30
CA ARG A 309 -21.20 50.80 46.82
C ARG A 309 -19.91 50.01 46.63
N SER A 310 -18.82 50.51 47.20
CA SER A 310 -17.46 49.99 47.00
C SER A 310 -17.28 48.55 47.50
N ALA A 311 -17.92 48.15 48.60
CA ALA A 311 -17.81 46.80 49.15
C ALA A 311 -18.39 45.74 48.19
N GLU A 312 -19.52 46.04 47.55
CA GLU A 312 -20.14 45.17 46.56
C GLU A 312 -19.32 45.10 45.26
N ALA A 313 -18.75 46.25 44.84
CA ALA A 313 -17.85 46.28 43.69
C ALA A 313 -16.58 45.43 43.92
N VAL A 314 -16.01 45.42 45.14
CA VAL A 314 -14.88 44.56 45.52
C VAL A 314 -15.26 43.09 45.40
N THR A 315 -16.37 42.69 46.02
CA THR A 315 -16.84 41.29 45.99
C THR A 315 -17.04 40.81 44.54
N LEU A 316 -17.67 41.63 43.70
CA LEU A 316 -17.89 41.29 42.29
C LEU A 316 -16.58 41.23 41.50
N LEU A 317 -15.63 42.13 41.77
CA LEU A 317 -14.32 42.13 41.12
C LEU A 317 -13.45 40.94 41.50
N GLU A 318 -13.47 40.48 42.75
CA GLU A 318 -12.75 39.27 43.18
C GLU A 318 -13.23 38.02 42.44
N ARG A 319 -14.54 37.92 42.19
CA ARG A 319 -15.13 36.86 41.35
C ARG A 319 -14.68 36.99 39.90
N CYS A 320 -14.64 38.21 39.35
CA CYS A 320 -14.11 38.45 38.01
C CYS A 320 -12.62 38.09 37.88
N VAL A 321 -11.78 38.38 38.89
CA VAL A 321 -10.37 37.98 38.90
C VAL A 321 -10.26 36.46 38.87
N THR A 322 -10.99 35.77 39.74
CA THR A 322 -10.98 34.30 39.81
C THR A 322 -11.43 33.66 38.49
N ALA A 323 -12.50 34.18 37.87
CA ALA A 323 -12.98 33.70 36.58
C ALA A 323 -11.99 33.96 35.43
N ALA A 324 -11.37 35.16 35.39
CA ALA A 324 -10.38 35.50 34.38
C ALA A 324 -9.11 34.63 34.50
N GLU A 325 -8.66 34.33 35.73
CA GLU A 325 -7.54 33.42 35.99
C GLU A 325 -7.88 31.99 35.55
N ALA A 326 -9.09 31.50 35.86
CA ALA A 326 -9.54 30.17 35.47
C ALA A 326 -9.66 30.01 33.94
N GLU A 327 -10.22 31.01 33.24
CA GLU A 327 -10.29 31.04 31.77
C GLU A 327 -8.89 31.00 31.15
N ALA A 328 -7.97 31.81 31.67
CA ALA A 328 -6.59 31.89 31.17
C ALA A 328 -5.81 30.58 31.41
N GLY A 329 -6.03 29.92 32.55
CA GLY A 329 -5.47 28.61 32.84
C GLY A 329 -5.85 27.56 31.80
N ILE A 330 -7.10 27.55 31.33
CA ILE A 330 -7.55 26.63 30.26
C ILE A 330 -6.96 27.02 28.90
N ARG A 331 -6.87 28.32 28.60
CA ARG A 331 -6.29 28.81 27.33
C ARG A 331 -4.77 28.70 27.28
N GLY A 332 -4.09 28.53 28.41
CA GLY A 332 -2.63 28.56 28.49
C GLY A 332 -2.08 29.95 28.18
N GLY A 333 -2.77 31.00 28.63
CA GLY A 333 -2.37 32.39 28.42
C GLY A 333 -2.31 33.17 29.74
N VAL A 334 -2.04 34.47 29.64
CA VAL A 334 -2.08 35.37 30.80
C VAL A 334 -3.52 35.77 31.13
N PRO A 335 -3.91 35.87 32.42
CA PRO A 335 -5.23 36.37 32.82
C PRO A 335 -5.46 37.80 32.33
N GLU A 336 -6.70 38.15 31.99
CA GLU A 336 -7.01 39.53 31.59
C GLU A 336 -6.72 40.49 32.76
N GLN A 337 -5.97 41.57 32.50
CA GLN A 337 -5.55 42.53 33.53
C GLN A 337 -6.67 43.44 34.09
N TRP A 338 -7.79 43.58 33.37
CA TRP A 338 -8.83 44.55 33.71
C TRP A 338 -9.42 44.37 35.13
N PRO A 339 -9.94 43.19 35.53
CA PRO A 339 -10.53 43.02 36.85
C PRO A 339 -9.51 43.24 37.98
N THR A 340 -8.28 42.73 37.83
CA THR A 340 -7.17 42.93 38.78
C THR A 340 -6.84 44.41 38.94
N THR A 341 -6.72 45.13 37.82
CA THR A 341 -6.41 46.57 37.84
C THR A 341 -7.52 47.36 38.52
N GLN A 342 -8.80 47.04 38.25
CA GLN A 342 -9.93 47.73 38.87
C GLN A 342 -10.02 47.45 40.37
N LEU A 343 -9.76 46.22 40.82
CA LEU A 343 -9.75 45.87 42.23
C LEU A 343 -8.61 46.58 42.96
N GLY A 344 -7.39 46.58 42.39
CA GLY A 344 -6.26 47.33 42.93
C GLY A 344 -6.52 48.84 43.05
N MET A 345 -7.30 49.44 42.12
CA MET A 345 -7.71 50.85 42.26
C MET A 345 -8.59 51.10 43.49
N ILE A 346 -9.52 50.19 43.82
CA ILE A 346 -10.39 50.33 44.99
C ILE A 346 -9.60 50.10 46.29
N LEU A 347 -8.72 49.10 46.32
CA LEU A 347 -7.87 48.81 47.48
C LEU A 347 -6.96 50.00 47.82
N ARG A 348 -6.36 50.65 46.81
CA ARG A 348 -5.59 51.89 47.01
C ARG A 348 -6.43 53.03 47.57
N ALA A 349 -7.64 53.23 47.06
CA ALA A 349 -8.55 54.26 47.55
C ALA A 349 -8.91 54.05 49.03
N ASN A 350 -9.03 52.79 49.45
CA ASN A 350 -9.28 52.39 50.83
C ASN A 350 -8.01 52.36 51.71
N LYS A 351 -6.83 52.62 51.12
CA LYS A 351 -5.51 52.54 51.77
C LYS A 351 -5.19 51.13 52.32
N ASP A 352 -5.72 50.08 51.70
CA ASP A 352 -5.42 48.69 52.05
C ASP A 352 -4.25 48.16 51.20
N SER A 353 -3.03 48.60 51.54
CA SER A 353 -1.81 48.20 50.83
C SER A 353 -1.49 46.71 50.97
N THR A 354 -1.93 46.07 52.05
CA THR A 354 -1.69 44.64 52.29
C THR A 354 -2.51 43.79 51.31
N ALA A 355 -3.80 44.09 51.16
CA ALA A 355 -4.65 43.41 50.20
C ALA A 355 -4.22 43.68 48.74
N GLU A 356 -3.77 44.90 48.42
CA GLU A 356 -3.28 45.23 47.08
C GLU A 356 -2.05 44.39 46.70
N LEU A 357 -1.07 44.27 47.59
CA LEU A 357 0.12 43.45 47.32
C LEU A 357 -0.25 41.97 47.11
N ALA A 358 -1.11 41.42 47.97
CA ALA A 358 -1.57 40.03 47.85
C ALA A 358 -2.29 39.78 46.50
N LEU A 359 -3.11 40.73 46.04
CA LEU A 359 -3.76 40.66 44.73
C LEU A 359 -2.75 40.65 43.57
N LEU A 360 -1.74 41.53 43.60
CA LEU A 360 -0.75 41.63 42.54
C LEU A 360 0.17 40.40 42.50
N GLU A 361 0.54 39.86 43.65
CA GLU A 361 1.30 38.61 43.76
C GLU A 361 0.49 37.40 43.25
N ARG A 362 -0.80 37.34 43.58
CA ARG A 362 -1.72 36.32 43.04
C ARG A 362 -1.79 36.39 41.50
N TYR A 363 -1.98 37.58 40.95
CA TYR A 363 -2.04 37.75 39.49
C TYR A 363 -0.71 37.37 38.82
N ALA A 364 0.43 37.75 39.41
CA ALA A 364 1.75 37.36 38.90
C ALA A 364 1.94 35.84 38.94
N ALA A 365 1.49 35.17 40.00
CA ALA A 365 1.50 33.72 40.08
C ALA A 365 0.60 33.08 39.00
N ALA A 366 -0.59 33.65 38.73
CA ALA A 366 -1.51 33.17 37.71
C ALA A 366 -0.99 33.37 36.26
N CYS A 367 -0.06 34.30 36.03
CA CYS A 367 0.64 34.43 34.75
C CYS A 367 1.62 33.28 34.48
N GLY A 368 2.12 32.59 35.51
CA GLY A 368 3.16 31.56 35.38
C GLY A 368 4.41 32.11 34.69
N ASP A 369 4.88 31.42 33.64
CA ASP A 369 6.01 31.85 32.80
C ASP A 369 5.63 32.93 31.76
N GLY A 370 4.35 33.31 31.70
CA GLY A 370 3.86 34.34 30.81
C GLY A 370 4.36 35.75 31.20
N PRO A 371 4.43 36.69 30.24
CA PRO A 371 4.88 38.04 30.52
C PRO A 371 3.91 38.76 31.46
N LEU A 372 4.43 39.30 32.57
CA LEU A 372 3.66 40.17 33.46
C LEU A 372 3.44 41.52 32.76
N PRO A 373 2.21 42.03 32.62
CA PRO A 373 1.95 43.33 32.01
C PRO A 373 2.69 44.46 32.76
N ASP A 374 3.36 45.36 32.03
CA ASP A 374 4.20 46.44 32.58
C ASP A 374 3.51 47.23 33.70
N ARG A 375 2.21 47.50 33.52
CA ARG A 375 1.41 48.23 34.50
C ARG A 375 1.32 47.48 35.83
N ILE A 376 1.05 46.16 35.79
CA ILE A 376 0.96 45.32 36.98
C ILE A 376 2.33 45.15 37.60
N ALA A 377 3.37 44.91 36.79
CA ALA A 377 4.77 44.82 37.26
C ALA A 377 5.20 46.09 38.02
N ALA A 378 4.97 47.27 37.44
CA ALA A 378 5.29 48.54 38.08
C ALA A 378 4.46 48.82 39.34
N HIS A 379 3.24 48.29 39.45
CA HIS A 379 2.45 48.37 40.68
C HIS A 379 2.97 47.42 41.75
N LEU A 380 3.35 46.20 41.37
CA LEU A 380 3.88 45.17 42.28
C LEU A 380 5.19 45.64 42.93
N GLU A 381 6.12 46.19 42.15
CA GLU A 381 7.38 46.73 42.67
C GLU A 381 7.17 47.89 43.65
N ARG A 382 6.23 48.80 43.35
CA ARG A 382 5.87 49.89 44.27
C ARG A 382 5.21 49.38 45.57
N ALA A 383 4.33 48.38 45.46
CA ALA A 383 3.66 47.78 46.62
C ALA A 383 4.66 47.05 47.54
N ARG A 384 5.67 46.38 46.96
CA ARG A 384 6.78 45.75 47.71
C ARG A 384 7.66 46.75 48.45
N GLY A 385 7.97 47.89 47.83
CA GLY A 385 8.81 48.92 48.44
C GLY A 385 8.13 49.79 49.50
N SER A 386 6.82 49.63 49.72
CA SER A 386 6.04 50.40 50.71
C SER A 386 5.81 49.65 52.04
N ARG A 387 6.35 48.43 52.19
CA ARG A 387 6.45 47.70 53.47
C ARG A 387 7.69 48.16 54.23
#